data_AF-A0A924CAJ2-F1
#
_entry.id   AF-A0A924CAJ2-F1
#
_cell.length_a   1.000
_cell.length_b   1.000
_cell.length_c   1.000
_cell.angle_alpha   90.00
_cell.angle_beta   90.00
_cell.angle_gamma   90.00
#
_symmetry.space_group_name_H-M   'P 1'
#
loop_
_entity.id
_entity.type
_entity.pdbx_description
1 polymer ?
#
loop_
_entity_poly.entity_id
_entity_poly.type
_entity_poly.pdbx_seq_one_letter_code
_entity_poly.pdbx_strand_id
1 'polypeptide(L)'
;MANSAFFRRLTRYYLWYTGGFVLFLIALALLEKEGVPRAWIGYLFMFATILLYAGIGVVSRTSDVSEYYVAGRRVPAMFNGMATAADWLSAGSFLSLAGGLYLQGFDGLAYIMGWTGGFCLVALLIAPFLRKFGQYTIP
;
A
#
# COMPACT_ATOMS: atom_id res chain seq x y z
N MET A 1 -24.30 -15.04 1.44
CA MET A 1 -23.99 -14.98 2.89
C MET A 1 -22.52 -15.21 3.24
N ALA A 2 -21.75 -16.02 2.50
CA ALA A 2 -20.31 -16.25 2.78
C ALA A 2 -19.41 -15.00 2.67
N ASN A 3 -19.78 -14.01 1.85
CA ASN A 3 -18.96 -12.82 1.58
C ASN A 3 -18.86 -11.84 2.77
N SER A 4 -19.89 -11.74 3.62
CA SER A 4 -19.90 -10.77 4.75
C SER A 4 -19.04 -11.23 5.94
N ALA A 5 -18.86 -12.53 6.12
CA ALA A 5 -17.98 -13.08 7.15
C ALA A 5 -16.51 -12.85 6.79
N PHE A 6 -16.15 -13.09 5.51
CA PHE A 6 -14.81 -12.81 5.00
C PHE A 6 -14.48 -11.32 5.04
N PHE A 7 -15.39 -10.47 4.58
CA PHE A 7 -15.25 -9.01 4.64
C PHE A 7 -15.00 -8.54 6.09
N ARG A 8 -15.81 -8.96 7.06
CA ARG A 8 -15.62 -8.60 8.48
C ARG A 8 -14.30 -9.08 9.05
N ARG A 9 -13.83 -10.26 8.65
CA ARG A 9 -12.51 -10.78 9.06
C ARG A 9 -11.40 -9.91 8.51
N LEU A 10 -11.48 -9.54 7.23
CA LEU A 10 -10.50 -8.68 6.59
C LEU A 10 -10.49 -7.28 7.21
N THR A 11 -11.66 -6.66 7.41
CA THR A 11 -11.80 -5.38 8.11
C THR A 11 -11.14 -5.45 9.49
N ARG A 12 -11.36 -6.54 10.24
CA ARG A 12 -10.75 -6.71 11.56
C ARG A 12 -9.23 -6.77 11.49
N TYR A 13 -8.65 -7.51 10.54
CA TYR A 13 -7.19 -7.55 10.37
C TYR A 13 -6.61 -6.19 10.01
N TYR A 14 -7.24 -5.47 9.07
CA TYR A 14 -6.82 -4.12 8.71
C TYR A 14 -6.95 -3.15 9.89
N LEU A 15 -8.02 -3.23 10.69
CA LEU A 15 -8.19 -2.39 11.87
C LEU A 15 -7.12 -2.69 12.94
N TRP A 16 -6.82 -3.96 13.22
CA TRP A 16 -5.75 -4.32 14.14
C TRP A 16 -4.39 -3.85 13.65
N TYR A 17 -4.12 -4.01 12.35
CA TYR A 17 -2.89 -3.53 11.74
C TYR A 17 -2.76 -2.01 11.86
N THR A 18 -3.80 -1.25 11.45
CA THR A 18 -3.82 0.20 11.54
C THR A 18 -3.69 0.69 12.98
N GLY A 19 -4.42 0.07 13.92
CA GLY A 19 -4.32 0.41 15.34
C GLY A 19 -2.92 0.13 15.90
N GLY A 20 -2.35 -1.03 15.59
CA GLY A 20 -0.98 -1.39 15.97
C GLY A 20 0.06 -0.44 15.37
N PHE A 21 -0.11 -0.04 14.11
CA PHE A 21 0.76 0.92 13.44
C PHE A 21 0.66 2.32 14.07
N VAL A 22 -0.54 2.79 14.40
CA VAL A 22 -0.73 4.08 15.11
C VAL A 22 -0.07 4.03 16.49
N LEU A 23 -0.25 2.94 17.24
CA LEU A 23 0.43 2.75 18.53
C LEU A 23 1.95 2.74 18.37
N PHE A 24 2.46 2.07 17.33
CA PHE A 24 3.88 2.07 17.01
C PHE A 24 4.41 3.48 16.71
N LEU A 25 3.68 4.28 15.93
CA LEU A 25 4.04 5.68 15.68
C LEU A 25 4.02 6.54 16.96
N ILE A 26 3.03 6.34 17.83
CA ILE A 26 2.97 7.03 19.13
C ILE A 26 4.18 6.65 19.99
N ALA A 27 4.54 5.37 20.03
CA ALA A 27 5.71 4.91 20.76
C ALA A 27 7.01 5.55 20.23
N LEU A 28 7.18 5.62 18.91
CA LEU A 28 8.30 6.33 18.29
C LEU A 28 8.33 7.81 18.63
N ALA A 29 7.18 8.48 18.61
CA ALA A 29 7.07 9.90 18.96
C ALA A 29 7.40 10.16 20.45
N LEU A 30 7.06 9.22 21.34
CA LEU A 30 7.47 9.29 22.75
C LEU A 30 8.97 9.10 22.89
N LEU A 31 9.56 8.12 22.18
CA LEU A 31 11.03 7.93 22.17
C LEU A 31 11.76 9.17 21.65
N GLU A 32 11.22 9.85 20.66
CA GLU A 32 11.76 11.13 20.18
C GLU A 32 11.72 12.21 21.28
N LYS A 33 10.61 12.31 22.03
CA LYS A 33 10.48 13.27 23.14
C LYS A 33 11.45 13.03 24.29
N GLU A 34 11.73 11.77 24.58
CA GLU A 34 12.72 11.36 25.60
C GLU A 34 14.18 11.60 25.15
N GLY A 35 14.39 12.12 23.94
CA GLY A 35 15.71 12.52 23.43
C GLY A 35 16.49 11.39 22.77
N VAL A 36 15.84 10.28 22.38
CA VAL A 36 16.51 9.21 21.61
C VAL A 36 17.04 9.78 20.28
N PRO A 37 18.29 9.49 19.90
CA PRO A 37 18.84 10.02 18.64
C PRO A 37 18.02 9.58 17.43
N ARG A 38 17.77 10.51 16.50
CA ARG A 38 16.96 10.29 15.29
C ARG A 38 17.42 9.10 14.44
N ALA A 39 18.72 8.82 14.41
CA ALA A 39 19.26 7.66 13.70
C ALA A 39 18.70 6.33 14.25
N TRP A 40 18.62 6.19 15.57
CA TRP A 40 18.07 4.99 16.22
C TRP A 40 16.57 4.84 15.97
N ILE A 41 15.83 5.95 15.98
CA ILE A 41 14.40 5.97 15.63
C ILE A 41 14.20 5.49 14.18
N GLY A 42 15.02 5.99 13.25
CA GLY A 42 15.00 5.58 11.85
C GLY A 42 15.31 4.10 11.65
N TYR A 43 16.34 3.58 12.32
CA TYR A 43 16.65 2.15 12.28
C TYR A 43 15.52 1.30 12.86
N LEU A 44 14.93 1.72 13.98
CA LEU A 44 13.83 0.99 14.60
C LEU A 44 12.60 0.96 13.67
N PHE A 45 12.25 2.08 13.04
CA PHE A 45 11.17 2.14 12.05
C PHE A 45 11.44 1.21 10.85
N MET A 46 12.64 1.28 10.28
CA MET A 46 13.04 0.47 9.14
C MET A 46 13.02 -1.04 9.47
N PHE A 47 13.70 -1.47 10.54
CA PHE A 47 13.74 -2.88 10.89
C PHE A 47 12.39 -3.42 11.34
N ALA A 48 11.59 -2.64 12.09
CA ALA A 48 10.26 -3.06 12.50
C ALA A 48 9.35 -3.31 11.28
N THR A 49 9.36 -2.42 10.29
CA THR A 49 8.55 -2.58 9.07
C THR A 49 9.02 -3.76 8.23
N ILE A 50 10.33 -3.94 8.03
CA ILE A 50 10.89 -5.10 7.31
C ILE A 50 10.51 -6.41 8.00
N LEU A 51 10.70 -6.51 9.32
CA LEU A 51 10.38 -7.71 10.09
C LEU A 51 8.89 -8.03 10.07
N LEU A 52 8.04 -7.00 10.13
CA LEU A 52 6.59 -7.16 10.03
C LEU A 52 6.20 -7.75 8.67
N TYR A 53 6.68 -7.18 7.57
CA TYR A 53 6.40 -7.70 6.23
C TYR A 53 6.97 -9.10 6.01
N ALA A 54 8.20 -9.36 6.47
CA ALA A 54 8.81 -10.68 6.40
C ALA A 54 8.00 -11.71 7.21
N GLY A 55 7.56 -11.35 8.41
CA GLY A 55 6.72 -12.19 9.25
C GLY A 55 5.37 -12.52 8.60
N ILE A 56 4.70 -11.51 8.01
CA ILE A 56 3.47 -11.73 7.24
C ILE A 56 3.72 -12.67 6.06
N GLY A 57 4.84 -12.50 5.35
CA GLY A 57 5.23 -13.36 4.24
C GLY A 57 5.47 -14.82 4.63
N VAL A 58 6.14 -15.06 5.77
CA VAL A 58 6.38 -16.41 6.29
C VAL A 58 5.08 -17.10 6.71
N VAL A 59 4.19 -16.38 7.41
CA VAL A 59 2.90 -16.90 7.87
C VAL A 59 1.93 -17.13 6.70
N SER A 60 1.99 -16.27 5.68
CA SER A 60 1.08 -16.31 4.52
C SER A 60 1.64 -17.10 3.34
N ARG A 61 2.66 -17.93 3.55
CA ARG A 61 3.27 -18.74 2.49
C ARG A 61 2.25 -19.65 1.81
N THR A 62 2.24 -19.64 0.48
CA THR A 62 1.40 -20.53 -0.34
C THR A 62 2.20 -21.06 -1.53
N SER A 63 1.90 -22.29 -1.95
CA SER A 63 2.49 -22.92 -3.14
C SER A 63 1.54 -22.91 -4.35
N ASP A 64 0.30 -22.47 -4.14
CA ASP A 64 -0.69 -22.33 -5.21
C ASP A 64 -0.49 -21.00 -5.94
N VAL A 65 -0.28 -21.08 -7.26
CA VAL A 65 -0.05 -19.95 -8.16
C VAL A 65 -1.21 -18.95 -8.11
N SER A 66 -2.45 -19.43 -8.07
CA SER A 66 -3.64 -18.57 -8.06
C SER A 66 -3.80 -17.83 -6.72
N GLU A 67 -3.40 -18.46 -5.62
CA GLU A 67 -3.36 -17.83 -4.31
C GLU A 67 -2.22 -16.83 -4.19
N TYR A 68 -1.07 -17.14 -4.80
CA TYR A 68 0.11 -16.28 -4.78
C TYR A 68 -0.07 -15.01 -5.60
N TYR A 69 -0.53 -15.11 -6.85
CA TYR A 69 -0.59 -13.96 -7.77
C TYR A 69 -1.88 -13.14 -7.68
N VAL A 70 -3.02 -13.79 -7.41
CA VAL A 70 -4.33 -13.12 -7.44
C VAL A 70 -5.15 -13.31 -6.16
N ALA A 71 -4.55 -13.88 -5.10
CA ALA A 71 -5.21 -14.17 -3.83
C ALA A 71 -6.55 -14.91 -4.02
N GLY A 72 -6.60 -15.85 -4.98
CA GLY A 72 -7.82 -16.60 -5.31
C GLY A 72 -8.99 -15.74 -5.81
N ARG A 73 -8.75 -14.48 -6.23
CA ARG A 73 -9.74 -13.50 -6.70
C ARG A 73 -10.88 -13.23 -5.70
N ARG A 74 -10.65 -13.50 -4.40
CA ARG A 74 -11.65 -13.36 -3.33
C ARG A 74 -11.65 -12.01 -2.62
N VAL A 75 -10.59 -11.20 -2.83
CA VAL A 75 -10.43 -9.91 -2.14
C VAL A 75 -11.48 -8.91 -2.66
N PRO A 76 -12.28 -8.27 -1.78
CA PRO A 76 -13.29 -7.30 -2.19
C PRO A 76 -12.68 -6.07 -2.87
N ALA A 77 -13.47 -5.41 -3.74
CA ALA A 77 -13.02 -4.28 -4.53
C ALA A 77 -12.42 -3.12 -3.69
N MET A 78 -13.02 -2.82 -2.53
CA MET A 78 -12.53 -1.74 -1.66
C MET A 78 -11.12 -1.98 -1.14
N PHE A 79 -10.80 -3.21 -0.70
CA PHE A 79 -9.47 -3.55 -0.19
C PHE A 79 -8.42 -3.58 -1.29
N ASN A 80 -8.79 -4.10 -2.47
CA ASN A 80 -7.91 -4.02 -3.64
C ASN A 80 -7.65 -2.56 -4.03
N GLY A 81 -8.67 -1.71 -4.05
CA GLY A 81 -8.52 -0.28 -4.33
C GLY A 81 -7.60 0.43 -3.34
N MET A 82 -7.73 0.15 -2.04
CA MET A 82 -6.81 0.67 -1.02
C MET A 82 -5.37 0.19 -1.24
N ALA A 83 -5.18 -1.09 -1.58
CA ALA A 83 -3.85 -1.64 -1.85
C ALA A 83 -3.21 -0.98 -3.08
N THR A 84 -3.95 -0.80 -4.17
CA THR A 84 -3.44 -0.11 -5.37
C THR A 84 -3.18 1.37 -5.11
N ALA A 85 -4.01 2.05 -4.31
CA ALA A 85 -3.78 3.42 -3.91
C ALA A 85 -2.51 3.57 -3.05
N ALA A 86 -2.25 2.61 -2.15
CA ALA A 86 -1.03 2.59 -1.35
C ALA A 86 0.23 2.39 -2.20
N ASP A 87 0.17 1.51 -3.21
CA ASP A 87 1.27 1.29 -4.16
C ASP A 87 1.55 2.54 -5.02
N TRP A 88 0.49 3.25 -5.42
CA TRP A 88 0.59 4.53 -6.13
C TRP A 88 1.25 5.63 -5.28
N LEU A 89 1.03 5.62 -3.95
CA LEU A 89 1.65 6.52 -2.97
C LEU A 89 3.06 6.04 -2.56
N SER A 90 3.97 5.95 -3.53
CA SER A 90 5.37 5.59 -3.30
C SER A 90 6.25 6.77 -2.88
N ALA A 91 7.46 6.50 -2.38
CA ALA A 91 8.47 7.53 -2.11
C ALA A 91 8.84 8.34 -3.37
N GLY A 92 8.83 7.69 -4.54
CA GLY A 92 9.04 8.36 -5.83
C GLY A 92 7.94 9.37 -6.12
N SER A 93 6.68 9.00 -5.85
CA SER A 93 5.51 9.87 -5.99
C SER A 93 5.63 11.12 -5.10
N PHE A 94 6.06 10.93 -3.85
CA PHE A 94 6.26 12.04 -2.91
C PHE A 94 7.38 12.99 -3.35
N LEU A 95 8.56 12.44 -3.70
CA LEU A 95 9.69 13.25 -4.16
C LEU A 95 9.39 13.95 -5.48
N SER A 96 8.71 13.27 -6.40
CA SER A 96 8.29 13.87 -7.68
C SER A 96 7.31 15.02 -7.47
N LEU A 97 6.38 14.90 -6.53
CA LEU A 97 5.42 15.96 -6.21
C LEU A 97 6.13 17.15 -5.56
N ALA A 98 6.97 16.89 -4.55
CA ALA A 98 7.72 17.94 -3.86
C ALA A 98 8.68 18.68 -4.81
N GLY A 99 9.46 17.95 -5.61
CA GLY A 99 10.38 18.52 -6.58
C GLY A 99 9.67 19.23 -7.73
N GLY A 100 8.58 18.65 -8.24
CA GLY A 100 7.78 19.24 -9.32
C GLY A 100 7.16 20.57 -8.92
N LEU A 101 6.55 20.64 -7.72
CA LEU A 101 5.99 21.88 -7.20
C LEU A 101 7.07 22.90 -6.83
N TYR A 102 8.21 22.47 -6.30
CA TYR A 102 9.31 23.37 -5.98
C TYR A 102 9.84 24.09 -7.24
N LEU A 103 9.91 23.39 -8.37
CA LEU A 103 10.44 23.96 -9.61
C LEU A 103 9.38 24.69 -10.45
N GLN A 104 8.15 24.16 -10.52
CA GLN A 104 7.12 24.62 -11.46
C GLN A 104 5.95 25.36 -10.78
N GLY A 105 5.93 25.42 -9.44
CA GLY A 105 4.87 26.06 -8.69
C GLY A 105 3.49 25.47 -9.02
N PHE A 106 2.51 26.33 -9.22
CA PHE A 106 1.12 25.94 -9.50
C PHE A 106 0.98 25.12 -10.79
N ASP A 107 1.79 25.39 -11.81
CA ASP A 107 1.72 24.68 -13.09
C ASP A 107 2.09 23.19 -12.96
N GLY A 108 2.91 22.86 -11.96
CA GLY A 108 3.24 21.47 -11.61
C GLY A 108 2.02 20.65 -11.15
N LEU A 109 0.91 21.29 -10.74
CA LEU A 109 -0.32 20.57 -10.39
C LEU A 109 -0.97 19.91 -11.61
N ALA A 110 -0.80 20.47 -12.81
CA ALA A 110 -1.30 19.84 -14.04
C ALA A 110 -0.65 18.48 -14.29
N TYR A 111 0.65 18.35 -13.98
CA TYR A 111 1.38 17.08 -14.06
C TYR A 111 0.81 16.04 -13.08
N ILE A 112 0.55 16.45 -11.84
CA ILE A 112 -0.01 15.57 -10.79
C ILE A 112 -1.44 15.12 -11.16
N MET A 113 -2.26 16.05 -11.64
CA MET A 113 -3.63 15.76 -12.10
C MET A 113 -3.63 14.83 -13.31
N GLY A 114 -2.76 15.09 -14.29
CA GLY A 114 -2.61 14.23 -15.48
C GLY A 114 -2.15 12.83 -15.12
N TRP A 115 -1.17 12.70 -14.23
CA TRP A 115 -0.65 11.41 -13.78
C TRP A 115 -1.69 10.61 -12.97
N THR A 116 -2.35 11.25 -12.00
CA THR A 116 -3.43 10.63 -11.20
C THR A 116 -4.62 10.25 -12.08
N GLY A 117 -5.02 11.13 -12.98
CA GLY A 117 -6.09 10.89 -13.94
C GLY A 117 -5.76 9.74 -14.90
N GLY A 118 -4.53 9.70 -15.42
CA GLY A 118 -4.03 8.61 -16.25
C GLY A 118 -4.06 7.26 -15.54
N PHE A 119 -3.66 7.22 -14.27
CA PHE A 119 -3.78 6.02 -13.44
C PHE A 119 -5.23 5.52 -13.33
N CYS A 120 -6.20 6.41 -13.11
CA CYS A 120 -7.63 6.07 -13.10
C CYS A 120 -8.12 5.57 -14.47
N LEU A 121 -7.70 6.21 -15.56
CA LEU A 121 -8.05 5.80 -16.92
C LEU A 121 -7.54 4.39 -17.23
N VAL A 122 -6.30 4.07 -16.88
CA VAL A 122 -5.74 2.72 -17.02
C VAL A 122 -6.54 1.71 -16.19
N ALA A 123 -6.87 2.05 -14.94
CA ALA A 123 -7.66 1.17 -14.07
C ALA A 123 -9.07 0.88 -14.64
N LEU A 124 -9.70 1.85 -15.29
CA LEU A 124 -11.05 1.69 -15.86
C LEU A 124 -11.02 1.04 -17.24
N LEU A 125 -10.06 1.42 -18.09
CA LEU A 125 -10.05 1.05 -19.50
C LEU A 125 -9.20 -0.18 -19.79
N ILE A 126 -8.10 -0.41 -19.06
CA ILE A 126 -7.16 -1.51 -19.35
C ILE A 126 -7.41 -2.70 -18.41
N ALA A 127 -7.64 -2.46 -17.12
CA ALA A 127 -7.82 -3.53 -16.14
C ALA A 127 -8.92 -4.56 -16.50
N PRO A 128 -10.06 -4.19 -17.12
CA PRO A 128 -11.06 -5.17 -17.55
C PRO A 128 -10.55 -6.14 -18.62
N PHE A 129 -9.73 -5.66 -19.57
CA PHE A 129 -9.16 -6.52 -20.62
C PHE A 129 -8.09 -7.44 -20.06
N LEU A 130 -7.21 -6.93 -19.19
CA LEU A 130 -6.21 -7.76 -18.50
C LEU A 130 -6.87 -8.86 -17.66
N ARG A 131 -7.99 -8.54 -16.99
CA ARG A 131 -8.78 -9.54 -16.24
C ARG A 131 -9.36 -10.64 -17.12
N LYS A 132 -9.74 -10.32 -18.37
CA LYS A 132 -10.24 -11.29 -19.36
C LYS A 132 -9.12 -12.10 -20.00
N PHE A 133 -7.93 -11.53 -20.13
CA PHE A 133 -6.75 -12.21 -20.70
C PHE A 133 -6.25 -13.37 -19.82
N GLY A 134 -6.55 -13.36 -18.52
CA GLY A 134 -6.39 -14.52 -17.64
C GLY A 134 -4.95 -14.86 -17.24
N GLN A 135 -3.96 -14.12 -17.73
CA GLN A 135 -2.56 -14.25 -17.31
C GLN A 135 -2.30 -13.59 -15.95
N TYR A 136 -1.32 -14.12 -15.23
CA TYR A 136 -0.92 -13.63 -13.90
C TYR A 136 0.07 -12.46 -13.98
N THR A 137 0.81 -12.32 -15.07
CA THR A 137 1.84 -11.29 -15.28
C THR A 137 1.76 -10.74 -16.71
N ILE A 138 2.23 -9.51 -16.89
CA ILE A 138 2.45 -8.90 -18.21
C ILE A 138 3.94 -9.09 -18.55
N PRO A 139 4.29 -9.57 -19.76
CA PRO A 139 5.69 -9.72 -20.17
C PRO A 139 6.39 -8.38 -20.40
#